data_AF-A0A354FID2-F1
#
_entry.id   AF-A0A354FID2-F1
#
_cell.length_a   1.000
_cell.length_b   1.000
_cell.length_c   1.000
_cell.angle_alpha   90.00
_cell.angle_beta   90.00
_cell.angle_gamma   90.00
#
_symmetry.space_group_name_H-M   'P 1'
#
loop_
_entity.id
_entity.type
_entity.pdbx_description
1 polymer ?
#
loop_
_entity_poly.entity_id
_entity_poly.type
_entity_poly.pdbx_seq_one_letter_code
_entity_poly.pdbx_strand_id
1 'polypeptide(L)'
;IVRGTTSGRIVRMLKDAGAKEIHLRITSPPITHSCLYGIDTARRKELIAAEYEVSAIQEKIGADSLYFLSAEGMVEATGRNDS
;
A
#
# COMPACT_ATOMS: atom_id res chain seq x y z
N ILE A 1 1.18 1.58 -1.80
CA ILE A 1 0.96 2.85 -1.05
C ILE A 1 2.32 3.50 -0.81
N VAL A 2 2.52 4.76 -1.21
CA VAL A 2 3.82 5.46 -1.02
C VAL A 2 3.87 6.14 0.35
N ARG A 3 3.21 7.30 0.51
CA ARG A 3 3.23 8.08 1.77
C ARG A 3 2.00 7.84 2.66
N GLY A 4 0.97 7.15 2.16
CA GLY A 4 -0.29 6.91 2.88
C GLY A 4 -1.26 8.10 2.97
N THR A 5 -0.83 9.33 2.66
CA THR A 5 -1.64 10.56 2.80
C THR A 5 -2.91 10.54 1.94
N THR A 6 -2.81 10.23 0.65
CA THR A 6 -3.98 10.14 -0.25
C THR A 6 -4.93 9.03 0.17
N SER A 7 -4.40 7.85 0.51
CA SER A 7 -5.20 6.71 0.98
C SER A 7 -6.00 7.08 2.25
N GLY A 8 -5.37 7.73 3.23
CA GLY A 8 -6.06 8.19 4.43
C GLY A 8 -7.17 9.21 4.15
N ARG A 9 -6.95 10.13 3.20
CA ARG A 9 -8.00 11.07 2.76
C ARG A 9 -9.18 10.35 2.12
N ILE A 10 -8.92 9.37 1.25
CA ILE A 10 -9.97 8.56 0.60
C ILE A 10 -10.78 7.78 1.66
N VAL A 11 -10.10 7.12 2.60
CA VAL A 11 -10.77 6.38 3.68
C VAL A 11 -11.66 7.31 4.50
N ARG A 12 -11.14 8.48 4.89
CA ARG A 12 -11.93 9.47 5.63
C ARG A 12 -13.17 9.91 4.86
N MET A 13 -13.02 10.26 3.58
CA MET A 13 -14.15 10.66 2.73
C MET A 13 -15.23 9.57 2.65
N LEU A 14 -14.83 8.29 2.54
CA LEU A 14 -15.77 7.18 2.50
C LEU A 14 -16.48 6.97 3.85
N LYS A 15 -15.77 7.12 4.98
CA LYS A 15 -16.39 7.07 6.32
C LYS A 15 -17.38 8.21 6.51
N ASP A 16 -17.01 9.43 6.13
CA ASP A 16 -17.87 10.61 6.21
C ASP A 16 -19.13 10.46 5.33
N ALA A 17 -19.05 9.67 4.25
CA ALA A 17 -20.18 9.30 3.41
C ALA A 17 -21.07 8.16 3.97
N GLY A 18 -20.75 7.63 5.16
CA GLY A 18 -21.54 6.60 5.84
C GLY A 18 -21.16 5.16 5.49
N ALA A 19 -19.98 4.91 4.93
CA ALA A 19 -19.49 3.55 4.72
C ALA A 19 -19.36 2.81 6.06
N LYS A 20 -19.94 1.60 6.16
CA LYS A 20 -19.90 0.77 7.37
C LYS A 20 -18.48 0.26 7.67
N GLU A 21 -17.82 -0.25 6.64
CA GLU A 21 -16.47 -0.82 6.70
C GLU A 21 -15.72 -0.49 5.41
N ILE A 22 -14.41 -0.30 5.52
CA ILE A 22 -13.51 0.03 4.42
C ILE A 22 -12.35 -0.94 4.42
N HIS A 23 -12.25 -1.73 3.35
CA HIS A 23 -11.18 -2.70 3.16
C HIS A 23 -10.30 -2.30 1.98
N LEU A 24 -9.05 -1.91 2.25
CA LEU A 24 -8.09 -1.55 1.21
C LEU A 24 -7.39 -2.80 0.68
N ARG A 25 -7.36 -2.94 -0.65
CA ARG A 25 -6.63 -3.99 -1.37
C ARG A 25 -5.67 -3.32 -2.35
N ILE A 26 -4.38 -3.53 -2.15
CA ILE A 26 -3.31 -2.89 -2.92
C ILE A 26 -2.73 -3.93 -3.87
N THR A 27 -2.79 -3.63 -5.16
CA THR A 27 -2.37 -4.51 -6.27
C THR A 27 -0.86 -4.62 -6.45
N SER A 28 -0.09 -4.18 -5.45
CA SER A 28 1.36 -4.25 -5.42
C SER A 28 1.83 -4.70 -4.04
N PRO A 29 3.03 -5.28 -3.93
CA PRO A 29 3.72 -5.44 -2.66
C PRO A 29 3.95 -4.09 -1.96
N PRO A 30 4.22 -4.09 -0.64
CA PRO A 30 4.63 -2.89 0.09
C PRO A 30 5.91 -2.28 -0.50
N ILE A 31 5.92 -0.97 -0.73
CA ILE A 31 7.08 -0.27 -1.28
C ILE A 31 7.97 0.19 -0.12
N THR A 32 9.09 -0.50 0.09
CA THR A 32 10.00 -0.26 1.21
C THR A 32 11.32 0.40 0.81
N HIS A 33 11.57 0.53 -0.49
CA HIS A 33 12.81 1.09 -1.05
C HIS A 33 12.49 2.08 -2.18
N SER A 34 13.31 3.12 -2.29
CA SER A 34 13.29 4.02 -3.45
C SER A 34 13.87 3.31 -4.68
N CYS A 35 13.29 3.60 -5.85
CA CYS A 35 13.78 3.10 -7.13
C CYS A 35 15.09 3.81 -7.51
N LEU A 36 16.09 3.02 -7.91
CA LEU A 36 17.38 3.53 -8.41
C LEU A 36 17.51 3.46 -9.94
N TYR A 37 16.46 2.98 -10.62
CA TYR A 37 16.44 2.72 -12.06
C TYR A 37 15.58 3.72 -12.86
N GLY A 38 15.40 4.94 -12.34
CA GLY A 38 14.81 6.06 -13.09
C GLY A 38 13.32 6.34 -12.84
N ILE A 39 12.63 5.58 -11.98
CA ILE A 39 11.30 5.98 -11.50
C ILE A 39 11.45 6.95 -10.33
N ASP A 40 10.87 8.14 -10.44
CA ASP A 40 10.81 9.11 -9.34
C ASP A 40 10.00 8.52 -8.18
N THR A 41 10.68 8.25 -7.08
CA THR A 41 10.09 7.68 -5.87
C THR A 41 10.53 8.48 -4.66
N ALA A 42 9.65 8.57 -3.66
CA ALA A 42 9.96 9.29 -2.44
C ALA A 42 11.18 8.68 -1.73
N ARG A 43 11.88 9.48 -0.92
CA ARG A 43 13.02 8.98 -0.12
C ARG A 43 12.53 7.88 0.80
N ARG A 44 13.39 6.92 1.14
CA ARG A 44 13.04 5.77 2.01
C ARG A 44 12.23 6.17 3.26
N LYS A 45 12.70 7.19 3.99
CA LYS A 45 12.03 7.72 5.20
C LYS A 45 10.61 8.29 4.99
N GLU A 46 10.23 8.53 3.74
CA GLU A 46 8.91 9.04 3.34
C GLU A 46 8.00 7.91 2.84
N LEU A 47 8.52 6.69 2.68
CA LEU A 47 7.76 5.51 2.31
C LEU A 47 7.14 4.91 3.57
N ILE A 48 5.82 4.87 3.63
CA ILE A 48 5.10 4.42 4.83
C ILE A 48 5.43 2.97 5.19
N ALA A 49 5.66 2.12 4.19
CA ALA A 49 6.01 0.72 4.38
C ALA A 49 7.50 0.48 4.65
N ALA A 50 8.35 1.50 4.53
CA ALA A 50 9.73 1.41 5.02
C ALA A 50 9.82 1.62 6.54
N GLU A 51 8.84 2.31 7.13
CA GLU A 51 8.85 2.75 8.54
C GLU A 51 7.85 2.00 9.42
N TYR A 52 6.85 1.33 8.82
CA TYR A 52 5.75 0.72 9.55
C TYR A 52 5.35 -0.64 8.97
N GLU A 53 5.00 -1.56 9.86
CA GLU A 53 4.34 -2.82 9.53
C GLU A 53 2.94 -2.58 8.96
N VAL A 54 2.40 -3.55 8.21
CA VAL A 54 1.09 -3.45 7.53
C VAL A 54 -0.05 -3.12 8.51
N SER A 55 -0.04 -3.68 9.71
CA SER A 55 -1.03 -3.38 10.76
C SER A 55 -0.99 -1.92 11.19
N ALA A 56 0.21 -1.36 11.42
CA ALA A 56 0.37 0.06 11.76
C ALA A 56 -0.01 0.98 10.60
N ILE A 57 0.23 0.56 9.34
CA ILE A 57 -0.23 1.29 8.15
C ILE A 57 -1.76 1.32 8.09
N GLN A 58 -2.41 0.18 8.35
CA GLN A 58 -3.87 0.06 8.39
C GLN A 58 -4.46 1.08 9.37
N GLU A 59 -3.95 1.12 10.60
CA GLU A 59 -4.38 2.06 11.64
C GLU A 59 -4.17 3.52 11.22
N LYS A 60 -3.00 3.86 10.68
CA LYS A 60 -2.68 5.23 10.23
C LYS A 60 -3.57 5.71 9.10
N ILE A 61 -3.96 4.82 8.20
CA ILE A 61 -4.89 5.12 7.10
C ILE A 61 -6.34 5.14 7.58
N GLY A 62 -6.64 4.47 8.70
CA GLY A 62 -7.97 4.37 9.29
C GLY A 62 -8.87 3.33 8.60
N ALA A 63 -8.29 2.37 7.88
CA ALA A 63 -9.03 1.31 7.21
C ALA A 63 -9.36 0.17 8.19
N ASP A 64 -10.45 -0.56 7.96
CA ASP A 64 -10.85 -1.71 8.77
C ASP A 64 -10.03 -2.96 8.44
N SER A 65 -9.64 -3.11 7.17
CA SER A 65 -8.58 -4.06 6.79
C SER A 65 -7.70 -3.53 5.67
N LEU A 66 -6.42 -3.91 5.69
CA LEU A 66 -5.46 -3.59 4.63
C LEU A 66 -4.74 -4.87 4.19
N TYR A 67 -4.69 -5.10 2.88
CA TYR A 67 -3.91 -6.19 2.30
C TYR A 67 -3.12 -5.71 1.09
N PHE A 68 -1.87 -6.14 1.00
CA PHE A 68 -1.00 -5.94 -0.14
C PHE A 68 -0.83 -7.27 -0.88
N LEU A 69 -0.81 -7.22 -2.21
CA LEU A 69 -0.44 -8.37 -3.03
C LEU A 69 0.97 -8.85 -2.64
N SER A 70 1.17 -10.16 -2.54
CA SER A 70 2.50 -10.73 -2.28
C SER A 70 3.44 -10.49 -3.46
N ALA A 71 4.75 -10.47 -3.21
CA ALA A 71 5.73 -10.33 -4.29
C ALA A 71 5.65 -11.50 -5.27
N GLU A 72 5.50 -12.70 -4.72
CA GLU A 72 5.33 -13.96 -5.45
C GLU A 72 4.07 -13.93 -6.31
N GLY A 73 2.93 -13.52 -5.73
CA GLY A 73 1.66 -13.43 -6.46
C GLY A 73 1.67 -12.33 -7.53
N MET A 74 2.45 -11.26 -7.34
CA MET A 74 2.65 -10.25 -8.37
C MET A 74 3.44 -10.80 -9.56
N VAL A 75 4.51 -11.58 -9.30
CA VAL A 75 5.31 -12.23 -10.36
C VAL A 75 4.47 -13.26 -11.10
N GLU A 76 3.76 -14.13 -10.37
CA GLU A 76 2.86 -15.14 -10.96
C GLU A 76 1.82 -14.50 -11.90
N ALA A 77 1.23 -13.37 -11.48
CA ALA A 77 0.25 -12.65 -12.30
C ALA A 77 0.81 -12.10 -13.62
N THR A 78 2.14 -12.01 -13.78
CA THR A 78 2.75 -11.61 -15.07
C THR A 78 2.81 -12.75 -16.09
N GLY A 79 2.51 -13.99 -15.68
CA GLY A 79 2.68 -15.18 -16.52
C GLY A 79 4.14 -15.58 -16.76
N ARG A 80 5.10 -14.91 -16.10
CA ARG A 80 6.49 -15.38 -16.04
C ARG A 80 6.58 -16.52 -15.04
N ASN A 81 6.56 -17.74 -15.56
CA ASN A 81 7.02 -18.90 -14.82
C ASN A 81 8.54 -18.84 -14.79
N ASP A 82 9.13 -18.29 -13.74
CA ASP A 82 10.57 -18.41 -13.53
C ASP A 82 10.87 -19.90 -13.28
N SER A 83 11.33 -20.57 -14.35
CA SER A 83 11.75 -21.97 -14.38
C SER A 83 13.23 -22.08 -14.07
#